data_AF-A0A397FSY3-F1
#
_entry.id   AF-A0A397FSY3-F1
#
_cell.length_a   1.000
_cell.length_b   1.000
_cell.length_c   1.000
_cell.angle_alpha   90.00
_cell.angle_beta   90.00
_cell.angle_gamma   90.00
#
_symmetry.space_group_name_H-M   'P 1'
#
loop_
_entity.id
_entity.type
_entity.pdbx_description
1 polymer ?
#
loop_
_entity_poly.entity_id
_entity_poly.type
_entity_poly.pdbx_seq_one_letter_code
_entity_poly.pdbx_strand_id
1 'polypeptide(L)'
;MAKAQEWLEENYPKEEREEIKKLNLSRDLEGSLKLEGFVKMEQFHCRDGKLTSLHISDCPQLTTIDCATCQITDIFINNCPEIRHLDIGDNLITEFNFKSLDPEKVTFLNIGSDGFTTPQDLSFLSDFTNLETLYIDTINKQKADRGFYNRLYGSLKPLKNMKKLKILNISNIDIDSGLEYLPESLETFLCNTNFRPEAGCQAIQKQLADYGGDYQSWRKANPSLIITRWKEEVQEEKEKIKRAFSILFPNQHYNFQSLQNEIKRLKIKELAPQVQKEKEQLKQLTNNLKSNLGSAGKYLLEKLLKKQERVLQNNDNESAKLKELKQTLNEELNNNQEILQTLLNKQVELHQLEKQLESLQQNQEAINCQEQQAQILQSSPWINNS
;
A
#
# COMPACT_ATOMS: atom_id res chain seq x y z
N MET A 1 -38.25 -20.45 -15.55
CA MET A 1 -37.34 -19.28 -15.53
C MET A 1 -36.40 -19.43 -16.72
N ALA A 2 -35.97 -18.34 -17.33
CA ALA A 2 -35.06 -18.41 -18.48
C ALA A 2 -33.64 -18.71 -18.01
N LYS A 3 -32.89 -19.51 -18.78
CA LYS A 3 -31.49 -19.82 -18.45
C LYS A 3 -30.62 -18.61 -18.71
N ALA A 4 -29.75 -18.28 -17.74
CA ALA A 4 -28.90 -17.11 -17.81
C ALA A 4 -27.97 -17.12 -19.03
N GLN A 5 -27.38 -18.28 -19.35
CA GLN A 5 -26.51 -18.41 -20.53
C GLN A 5 -27.27 -18.21 -21.84
N GLU A 6 -28.44 -18.84 -22.00
CA GLU A 6 -29.25 -18.71 -23.23
C GLU A 6 -29.65 -17.26 -23.46
N TRP A 7 -30.10 -16.58 -22.39
CA TRP A 7 -30.41 -15.15 -22.44
C TRP A 7 -29.19 -14.30 -22.83
N LEU A 8 -28.00 -14.61 -22.29
CA LEU A 8 -26.78 -13.90 -22.64
C LEU A 8 -26.46 -14.03 -24.13
N GLU A 9 -26.53 -15.25 -24.68
CA GLU A 9 -26.24 -15.49 -26.10
C GLU A 9 -27.28 -14.84 -27.03
N GLU A 10 -28.54 -14.77 -26.62
CA GLU A 10 -29.60 -14.11 -27.39
C GLU A 10 -29.49 -12.58 -27.39
N ASN A 11 -29.09 -11.97 -26.26
CA ASN A 11 -29.09 -10.51 -26.09
C ASN A 11 -27.71 -9.88 -26.32
N TYR A 12 -26.64 -10.66 -26.16
CA TYR A 12 -25.25 -10.23 -26.33
C TYR A 12 -24.43 -11.32 -27.05
N PRO A 13 -24.67 -11.51 -28.36
CA PRO A 13 -23.81 -12.36 -29.19
C PRO A 13 -22.35 -11.94 -29.08
N LYS A 14 -21.42 -12.89 -29.28
CA LYS A 14 -19.98 -12.67 -29.03
C LYS A 14 -19.41 -11.44 -29.74
N GLU A 15 -19.88 -11.18 -30.95
CA GLU A 15 -19.45 -10.07 -31.81
C GLU A 15 -19.84 -8.70 -31.26
N GLU A 16 -20.84 -8.64 -30.37
CA GLU A 16 -21.37 -7.39 -29.81
C GLU A 16 -20.84 -7.10 -28.39
N ARG A 17 -20.13 -8.07 -27.78
CA ARG A 17 -19.64 -7.96 -26.39
C ARG A 17 -18.53 -6.94 -26.20
N GLU A 18 -17.78 -6.63 -27.27
CA GLU A 18 -16.57 -5.80 -27.19
C GLU A 18 -16.83 -4.35 -26.75
N GLU A 19 -18.05 -3.85 -26.94
CA GLU A 19 -18.43 -2.48 -26.59
C GLU A 19 -19.22 -2.37 -25.27
N ILE A 20 -19.59 -3.49 -24.67
CA ILE A 20 -20.41 -3.51 -23.45
C ILE A 20 -19.58 -3.12 -22.25
N LYS A 21 -19.92 -1.98 -21.63
CA LYS A 21 -19.28 -1.48 -20.41
C LYS A 21 -19.92 -1.98 -19.12
N LYS A 22 -21.22 -2.26 -19.15
CA LYS A 22 -21.99 -2.65 -17.97
C LYS A 22 -23.00 -3.72 -18.35
N LEU A 23 -23.00 -4.80 -17.58
CA LEU A 23 -23.97 -5.89 -17.72
C LEU A 23 -24.74 -6.05 -16.42
N ASN A 24 -26.06 -5.90 -16.49
CA ASN A 24 -26.97 -6.19 -15.38
C ASN A 24 -27.85 -7.38 -15.78
N LEU A 25 -27.83 -8.47 -15.00
CA LEU A 25 -28.76 -9.57 -15.19
C LEU A 25 -30.08 -9.32 -14.46
N SER A 26 -31.16 -9.82 -15.05
CA SER A 26 -32.45 -9.91 -14.38
C SER A 26 -32.42 -10.95 -13.24
N ARG A 27 -33.16 -10.67 -12.17
CA ARG A 27 -33.32 -11.55 -11.00
C ARG A 27 -34.06 -12.86 -11.30
N ASP A 28 -34.69 -12.95 -12.47
CA ASP A 28 -35.41 -14.15 -12.91
C ASP A 28 -34.57 -15.11 -13.75
N LEU A 29 -33.32 -14.74 -14.06
CA LEU A 29 -32.39 -15.62 -14.76
C LEU A 29 -31.79 -16.62 -13.77
N GLU A 30 -31.75 -17.88 -14.19
CA GLU A 30 -31.29 -19.00 -13.36
C GLU A 30 -30.19 -19.83 -14.04
N GLY A 31 -29.52 -20.64 -13.22
CA GLY A 31 -28.53 -21.61 -13.69
C GLY A 31 -27.12 -21.05 -13.77
N SER A 32 -26.31 -21.60 -14.67
CA SER A 32 -24.91 -21.23 -14.83
C SER A 32 -24.73 -20.09 -15.83
N LEU A 33 -23.77 -19.21 -15.58
CA LEU A 33 -23.40 -18.11 -16.47
C LEU A 33 -21.88 -18.10 -16.68
N LYS A 34 -21.47 -18.07 -17.95
CA LYS A 34 -20.10 -17.85 -18.38
C LYS A 34 -19.98 -16.53 -19.13
N LEU A 35 -19.16 -15.63 -18.60
CA LEU A 35 -18.82 -14.36 -19.21
C LEU A 35 -17.42 -14.44 -19.80
N GLU A 36 -17.35 -14.31 -21.12
CA GLU A 36 -16.11 -14.28 -21.90
C GLU A 36 -16.25 -13.28 -23.06
N GLY A 37 -15.15 -12.63 -23.44
CA GLY A 37 -15.11 -11.68 -24.57
C GLY A 37 -15.58 -10.26 -24.26
N PHE A 38 -15.88 -9.94 -23.00
CA PHE A 38 -16.32 -8.62 -22.56
C PHE A 38 -15.13 -7.67 -22.28
N VAL A 39 -14.38 -7.33 -23.33
CA VAL A 39 -13.08 -6.64 -23.20
C VAL A 39 -13.13 -5.21 -22.64
N LYS A 40 -14.29 -4.54 -22.75
CA LYS A 40 -14.54 -3.20 -22.19
C LYS A 40 -15.49 -3.19 -20.99
N MET A 41 -15.92 -4.36 -20.50
CA MET A 41 -16.86 -4.40 -19.39
C MET A 41 -16.16 -3.98 -18.10
N GLU A 42 -16.70 -2.95 -17.47
CA GLU A 42 -16.23 -2.35 -16.23
C GLU A 42 -17.03 -2.87 -15.03
N GLN A 43 -18.30 -3.23 -15.24
CA GLN A 43 -19.26 -3.56 -14.19
C GLN A 43 -20.16 -4.75 -14.55
N PHE A 44 -20.26 -5.70 -13.63
CA PHE A 44 -21.18 -6.83 -13.71
C PHE A 44 -22.06 -6.90 -12.45
N HIS A 45 -23.38 -6.95 -12.62
CA HIS A 45 -24.34 -7.05 -11.51
C HIS A 45 -25.38 -8.13 -11.76
N CYS A 46 -25.58 -9.01 -10.78
CA CYS A 46 -26.66 -9.99 -10.78
C CYS A 46 -27.24 -10.26 -9.38
N ARG A 47 -27.07 -9.30 -8.44
CA ARG A 47 -27.57 -9.39 -7.06
C ARG A 47 -29.03 -9.84 -6.98
N ASP A 48 -29.34 -10.63 -5.95
CA ASP A 48 -30.67 -11.23 -5.71
C ASP A 48 -31.16 -12.11 -6.88
N GLY A 49 -30.22 -12.64 -7.68
CA GLY A 49 -30.48 -13.55 -8.79
C GLY A 49 -30.60 -15.01 -8.36
N LYS A 50 -30.76 -15.89 -9.35
CA LYS A 50 -30.88 -17.34 -9.14
C LYS A 50 -29.76 -18.12 -9.84
N LEU A 51 -28.61 -17.45 -10.00
CA LEU A 51 -27.42 -18.09 -10.54
C LEU A 51 -26.88 -19.12 -9.55
N THR A 52 -26.48 -20.27 -10.08
CA THR A 52 -25.86 -21.36 -9.33
C THR A 52 -24.37 -21.50 -9.63
N SER A 53 -23.90 -20.99 -10.76
CA SER A 53 -22.49 -20.94 -11.12
C SER A 53 -22.18 -19.67 -11.92
N LEU A 54 -21.03 -19.05 -11.65
CA LEU A 54 -20.57 -17.83 -12.31
C LEU A 54 -19.09 -17.95 -12.68
N HIS A 55 -18.80 -18.04 -13.98
CA HIS A 55 -17.45 -18.07 -14.52
C HIS A 55 -17.18 -16.80 -15.30
N ILE A 56 -16.19 -16.03 -14.89
CA ILE A 56 -15.78 -14.78 -15.57
C ILE A 56 -14.32 -14.92 -15.99
N SER A 57 -14.08 -14.77 -17.29
CA SER A 57 -12.74 -14.85 -17.87
C SER A 57 -12.53 -13.77 -18.92
N ASP A 58 -11.29 -13.29 -19.03
CA ASP A 58 -10.84 -12.39 -20.09
C ASP A 58 -11.64 -11.07 -20.16
N CYS A 59 -11.92 -10.50 -18.98
CA CYS A 59 -12.56 -9.20 -18.81
C CYS A 59 -11.55 -8.20 -18.20
N PRO A 60 -10.55 -7.72 -18.98
CA PRO A 60 -9.40 -6.99 -18.47
C PRO A 60 -9.72 -5.64 -17.83
N GLN A 61 -10.88 -5.05 -18.15
CA GLN A 61 -11.32 -3.76 -17.60
C GLN A 61 -12.33 -3.92 -16.44
N LEU A 62 -12.65 -5.15 -16.03
CA LEU A 62 -13.68 -5.39 -15.02
C LEU A 62 -13.22 -4.92 -13.65
N THR A 63 -13.92 -3.93 -13.11
CA THR A 63 -13.60 -3.32 -11.81
C THR A 63 -14.58 -3.73 -10.71
N THR A 64 -15.82 -4.05 -11.08
CA THR A 64 -16.91 -4.34 -10.14
C THR A 64 -17.65 -5.61 -10.51
N ILE A 65 -17.76 -6.52 -9.54
CA ILE A 65 -18.61 -7.70 -9.57
C ILE A 65 -19.53 -7.64 -8.35
N ASP A 66 -20.84 -7.62 -8.57
CA ASP A 66 -21.85 -7.73 -7.52
C ASP A 66 -22.81 -8.88 -7.84
N CYS A 67 -22.58 -10.02 -7.21
CA CYS A 67 -23.42 -11.21 -7.30
C CYS A 67 -23.91 -11.66 -5.92
N ALA A 68 -24.06 -10.72 -4.98
CA ALA A 68 -24.55 -11.01 -3.65
C ALA A 68 -25.96 -11.63 -3.65
N THR A 69 -26.28 -12.42 -2.63
CA THR A 69 -27.62 -12.98 -2.42
C THR A 69 -28.13 -13.81 -3.62
N CYS A 70 -27.24 -14.55 -4.28
CA CYS A 70 -27.62 -15.53 -5.30
C CYS A 70 -27.66 -16.95 -4.69
N GLN A 71 -27.46 -17.98 -5.51
CA GLN A 71 -27.37 -19.38 -5.08
C GLN A 71 -26.06 -20.00 -5.58
N ILE A 72 -25.02 -19.18 -5.77
CA ILE A 72 -23.78 -19.58 -6.42
C ILE A 72 -23.05 -20.58 -5.54
N THR A 73 -22.81 -21.78 -6.06
CA THR A 73 -21.97 -22.81 -5.42
C THR A 73 -20.57 -22.87 -6.02
N ASP A 74 -20.44 -22.43 -7.27
CA ASP A 74 -19.23 -22.54 -8.08
C ASP A 74 -18.93 -21.18 -8.73
N ILE A 75 -17.79 -20.59 -8.35
CA ILE A 75 -17.35 -19.28 -8.82
C ILE A 75 -15.92 -19.38 -9.33
N PHE A 76 -15.70 -18.85 -10.52
CA PHE A 76 -14.37 -18.82 -11.13
C PHE A 76 -14.15 -17.45 -11.76
N ILE A 77 -13.07 -16.78 -11.34
CA ILE A 77 -12.67 -15.49 -11.88
C ILE A 77 -11.22 -15.62 -12.32
N ASN A 78 -10.94 -15.36 -13.59
CA ASN A 78 -9.60 -15.43 -14.15
C ASN A 78 -9.35 -14.30 -15.16
N ASN A 79 -8.10 -13.87 -15.32
CA ASN A 79 -7.71 -12.80 -16.25
C ASN A 79 -8.56 -11.52 -16.10
N CYS A 80 -8.88 -11.13 -14.86
CA CYS A 80 -9.61 -9.91 -14.51
C CYS A 80 -8.76 -9.04 -13.54
N PRO A 81 -7.64 -8.47 -14.01
CA PRO A 81 -6.62 -7.87 -13.15
C PRO A 81 -7.02 -6.52 -12.54
N GLU A 82 -8.15 -5.92 -12.92
CA GLU A 82 -8.56 -4.57 -12.48
C GLU A 82 -9.67 -4.58 -11.40
N ILE A 83 -10.02 -5.73 -10.83
CA ILE A 83 -11.09 -5.85 -9.84
C ILE A 83 -10.75 -5.01 -8.59
N ARG A 84 -11.67 -4.11 -8.25
CA ARG A 84 -11.62 -3.24 -7.06
C ARG A 84 -12.74 -3.57 -6.08
N HIS A 85 -13.89 -3.97 -6.59
CA HIS A 85 -15.08 -4.28 -5.83
C HIS A 85 -15.56 -5.70 -6.16
N LEU A 86 -15.51 -6.57 -5.16
CA LEU A 86 -16.03 -7.93 -5.25
C LEU A 86 -17.04 -8.17 -4.13
N ASP A 87 -18.31 -8.28 -4.51
CA ASP A 87 -19.39 -8.71 -3.62
C ASP A 87 -19.93 -10.07 -4.06
N ILE A 88 -19.53 -11.11 -3.33
CA ILE A 88 -19.99 -12.49 -3.52
C ILE A 88 -20.78 -12.99 -2.31
N GLY A 89 -21.12 -12.12 -1.36
CA GLY A 89 -21.71 -12.51 -0.09
C GLY A 89 -23.11 -13.11 -0.20
N ASP A 90 -23.50 -13.85 0.83
CA ASP A 90 -24.76 -14.59 0.95
C ASP A 90 -25.02 -15.54 -0.23
N ASN A 91 -23.98 -16.24 -0.70
CA ASN A 91 -24.08 -17.33 -1.66
C ASN A 91 -23.92 -18.70 -0.98
N LEU A 92 -23.63 -19.73 -1.77
CA LEU A 92 -23.37 -21.10 -1.33
C LEU A 92 -21.93 -21.54 -1.67
N ILE A 93 -20.99 -20.59 -1.69
CA ILE A 93 -19.61 -20.79 -2.10
C ILE A 93 -18.85 -21.53 -1.00
N THR A 94 -18.18 -22.62 -1.36
CA THR A 94 -17.39 -23.45 -0.44
C THR A 94 -15.89 -23.26 -0.58
N GLU A 95 -15.45 -22.74 -1.72
CA GLU A 95 -14.05 -22.45 -2.03
C GLU A 95 -13.96 -21.24 -2.98
N PHE A 96 -12.91 -20.44 -2.82
CA PHE A 96 -12.61 -19.34 -3.72
C PHE A 96 -11.09 -19.16 -3.81
N ASN A 97 -10.58 -19.04 -5.03
CA ASN A 97 -9.16 -18.79 -5.25
C ASN A 97 -8.84 -17.29 -5.12
N PHE A 98 -8.54 -16.84 -3.91
CA PHE A 98 -8.17 -15.43 -3.65
C PHE A 98 -6.93 -14.95 -4.42
N LYS A 99 -6.07 -15.85 -4.93
CA LYS A 99 -4.90 -15.49 -5.74
C LYS A 99 -5.25 -15.01 -7.14
N SER A 100 -6.50 -15.18 -7.59
CA SER A 100 -6.95 -14.59 -8.86
C SER A 100 -7.21 -13.09 -8.77
N LEU A 101 -7.24 -12.54 -7.56
CA LEU A 101 -7.39 -11.12 -7.30
C LEU A 101 -6.02 -10.45 -7.15
N ASP A 102 -5.93 -9.19 -7.57
CA ASP A 102 -4.79 -8.33 -7.28
C ASP A 102 -4.99 -7.66 -5.91
N PRO A 103 -4.24 -8.07 -4.86
CA PRO A 103 -4.42 -7.53 -3.52
C PRO A 103 -4.09 -6.03 -3.40
N GLU A 104 -3.35 -5.46 -4.36
CA GLU A 104 -3.07 -4.03 -4.37
C GLU A 104 -4.26 -3.20 -4.87
N LYS A 105 -5.20 -3.79 -5.61
CA LYS A 105 -6.32 -3.05 -6.23
C LYS A 105 -7.64 -3.20 -5.50
N VAL A 106 -7.89 -4.33 -4.83
CA VAL A 106 -9.16 -4.59 -4.16
C VAL A 106 -9.36 -3.64 -2.98
N THR A 107 -10.45 -2.86 -3.03
CA THR A 107 -10.86 -1.91 -1.99
C THR A 107 -12.13 -2.35 -1.27
N PHE A 108 -12.96 -3.19 -1.89
CA PHE A 108 -14.17 -3.73 -1.30
C PHE A 108 -14.21 -5.25 -1.51
N LEU A 109 -14.35 -5.98 -0.41
CA LEU A 109 -14.48 -7.43 -0.43
C LEU A 109 -15.61 -7.86 0.52
N ASN A 110 -16.65 -8.47 -0.04
CA ASN A 110 -17.68 -9.14 0.73
C ASN A 110 -17.69 -10.63 0.38
N ILE A 111 -17.32 -11.44 1.36
CA ILE A 111 -17.37 -12.91 1.32
C ILE A 111 -18.23 -13.45 2.48
N GLY A 112 -19.06 -12.59 3.09
CA GLY A 112 -19.88 -12.93 4.24
C GLY A 112 -21.01 -13.89 3.89
N SER A 113 -21.44 -14.71 4.84
CA SER A 113 -22.55 -15.67 4.69
C SER A 113 -22.42 -16.68 3.55
N ASP A 114 -21.18 -16.92 3.14
CA ASP A 114 -20.80 -18.09 2.37
C ASP A 114 -20.51 -19.27 3.31
N GLY A 115 -20.08 -20.40 2.75
CA GLY A 115 -19.87 -21.63 3.52
C GLY A 115 -18.52 -22.23 3.23
N PHE A 116 -17.45 -21.42 3.30
CA PHE A 116 -16.08 -21.91 3.15
C PHE A 116 -15.85 -23.12 4.06
N THR A 117 -15.67 -24.29 3.45
CA THR A 117 -15.75 -25.59 4.14
C THR A 117 -14.50 -25.90 4.94
N THR A 118 -13.36 -25.31 4.56
CA THR A 118 -12.08 -25.47 5.23
C THR A 118 -11.92 -24.37 6.27
N PRO A 119 -11.82 -24.72 7.57
CA PRO A 119 -11.46 -23.74 8.59
C PRO A 119 -10.11 -23.11 8.25
N GLN A 120 -10.05 -21.79 8.26
CA GLN A 120 -8.82 -21.03 8.00
C GLN A 120 -8.78 -19.74 8.80
N ASP A 121 -7.59 -19.22 9.07
CA ASP A 121 -7.42 -17.89 9.65
C ASP A 121 -7.47 -16.81 8.56
N LEU A 122 -7.31 -15.54 8.96
CA LEU A 122 -7.34 -14.41 8.04
C LEU A 122 -6.00 -14.18 7.29
N SER A 123 -5.04 -15.10 7.34
CA SER A 123 -3.72 -14.89 6.72
C SER A 123 -3.80 -14.62 5.21
N PHE A 124 -4.78 -15.21 4.51
CA PHE A 124 -5.04 -14.97 3.09
C PHE A 124 -5.37 -13.51 2.75
N LEU A 125 -5.76 -12.70 3.74
CA LEU A 125 -6.05 -11.28 3.57
C LEU A 125 -4.85 -10.36 3.86
N SER A 126 -3.72 -10.89 4.32
CA SER A 126 -2.60 -10.08 4.83
C SER A 126 -2.03 -9.10 3.80
N ASP A 127 -2.11 -9.44 2.50
CA ASP A 127 -1.56 -8.64 1.40
C ASP A 127 -2.55 -7.58 0.89
N PHE A 128 -3.83 -7.66 1.26
CA PHE A 128 -4.92 -6.76 0.81
C PHE A 128 -4.89 -5.40 1.55
N THR A 129 -3.77 -4.70 1.47
CA THR A 129 -3.48 -3.49 2.26
C THR A 129 -4.32 -2.27 1.88
N ASN A 130 -4.96 -2.30 0.70
CA ASN A 130 -5.82 -1.22 0.20
C ASN A 130 -7.32 -1.41 0.47
N LEU A 131 -7.71 -2.48 1.18
CA LEU A 131 -9.11 -2.69 1.57
C LEU A 131 -9.65 -1.51 2.40
N GLU A 132 -10.83 -1.03 2.00
CA GLU A 132 -11.63 -0.03 2.69
C GLU A 132 -12.87 -0.67 3.34
N THR A 133 -13.38 -1.75 2.77
CA THR A 133 -14.57 -2.45 3.28
C THR A 133 -14.37 -3.96 3.21
N LEU A 134 -14.58 -4.62 4.35
CA LEU A 134 -14.45 -6.06 4.49
C LEU A 134 -15.64 -6.65 5.24
N TYR A 135 -16.41 -7.50 4.57
CA TYR A 135 -17.48 -8.29 5.15
C TYR A 135 -17.08 -9.76 5.12
N ILE A 136 -16.89 -10.35 6.30
CA ILE A 136 -16.57 -11.77 6.49
C ILE A 136 -17.57 -12.46 7.42
N ASP A 137 -18.63 -11.74 7.79
CA ASP A 137 -19.64 -12.12 8.76
C ASP A 137 -20.51 -13.30 8.33
N THR A 138 -21.41 -13.72 9.21
CA THR A 138 -22.54 -14.59 8.90
C THR A 138 -23.82 -13.89 9.34
N ILE A 139 -24.62 -13.43 8.38
CA ILE A 139 -25.88 -12.71 8.59
C ILE A 139 -27.13 -13.53 8.19
N ASN A 140 -26.94 -14.72 7.62
CA ASN A 140 -28.04 -15.60 7.26
C ASN A 140 -28.26 -16.69 8.33
N LYS A 141 -29.19 -16.44 9.25
CA LYS A 141 -29.51 -17.39 10.34
C LYS A 141 -29.92 -18.77 9.82
N GLN A 142 -30.71 -18.85 8.75
CA GLN A 142 -31.18 -20.14 8.22
C GLN A 142 -30.03 -20.99 7.66
N LYS A 143 -29.05 -20.34 7.00
CA LYS A 143 -27.81 -21.00 6.56
C LYS A 143 -26.98 -21.42 7.77
N ALA A 144 -26.80 -20.54 8.75
CA ALA A 144 -26.04 -20.82 9.96
C ALA A 144 -26.62 -22.01 10.76
N ASP A 145 -27.94 -22.07 10.94
CA ASP A 145 -28.65 -23.17 11.62
C ASP A 145 -28.44 -24.53 10.92
N ARG A 146 -28.13 -24.52 9.62
CA ARG A 146 -27.78 -25.72 8.82
C ARG A 146 -26.28 -26.00 8.80
N GLY A 147 -25.48 -25.26 9.57
CA GLY A 147 -24.03 -25.39 9.60
C GLY A 147 -23.33 -24.75 8.41
N PHE A 148 -24.02 -23.90 7.65
CA PHE A 148 -23.49 -23.17 6.49
C PHE A 148 -23.13 -21.74 6.89
N TYR A 149 -21.87 -21.54 7.25
CA TYR A 149 -21.29 -20.26 7.63
C TYR A 149 -19.78 -20.28 7.42
N ASN A 150 -19.17 -19.10 7.35
CA ASN A 150 -17.73 -18.94 7.19
C ASN A 150 -16.98 -19.46 8.43
N ARG A 151 -16.19 -20.52 8.26
CA ARG A 151 -15.37 -21.12 9.33
C ARG A 151 -14.04 -20.38 9.52
N LEU A 152 -14.11 -19.06 9.67
CA LEU A 152 -12.94 -18.21 9.89
C LEU A 152 -12.63 -18.15 11.39
N TYR A 153 -11.38 -18.48 11.77
CA TYR A 153 -10.96 -18.57 13.17
C TYR A 153 -9.70 -17.76 13.49
N GLY A 154 -9.37 -17.68 14.78
CA GLY A 154 -8.13 -17.09 15.26
C GLY A 154 -8.30 -15.60 15.57
N SER A 155 -7.36 -14.78 15.12
CA SER A 155 -7.31 -13.36 15.49
C SER A 155 -7.39 -12.43 14.30
N LEU A 156 -7.68 -11.16 14.59
CA LEU A 156 -7.65 -10.05 13.63
C LEU A 156 -6.22 -9.59 13.26
N LYS A 157 -5.17 -10.23 13.81
CA LYS A 157 -3.76 -9.89 13.53
C LYS A 157 -3.40 -9.79 12.04
N PRO A 158 -3.90 -10.66 11.15
CA PRO A 158 -3.60 -10.55 9.71
C PRO A 158 -4.04 -9.23 9.08
N LEU A 159 -5.03 -8.54 9.66
CA LEU A 159 -5.56 -7.27 9.16
C LEU A 159 -4.68 -6.05 9.53
N LYS A 160 -3.57 -6.25 10.25
CA LYS A 160 -2.75 -5.18 10.85
C LYS A 160 -2.24 -4.11 9.88
N ASN A 161 -2.06 -4.47 8.61
CA ASN A 161 -1.52 -3.58 7.58
C ASN A 161 -2.59 -2.83 6.78
N MET A 162 -3.89 -3.07 7.02
CA MET A 162 -4.99 -2.47 6.27
C MET A 162 -5.29 -1.05 6.74
N LYS A 163 -4.38 -0.11 6.51
CA LYS A 163 -4.46 1.28 7.02
C LYS A 163 -5.62 2.11 6.45
N LYS A 164 -6.32 1.60 5.43
CA LYS A 164 -7.46 2.25 4.77
C LYS A 164 -8.81 1.63 5.16
N LEU A 165 -8.83 0.57 5.97
CA LEU A 165 -10.06 -0.15 6.31
C LEU A 165 -10.98 0.76 7.13
N LYS A 166 -12.17 1.03 6.59
CA LYS A 166 -13.22 1.86 7.20
C LYS A 166 -14.36 1.03 7.76
N ILE A 167 -14.69 -0.07 7.09
CA ILE A 167 -15.81 -0.92 7.48
C ILE A 167 -15.32 -2.37 7.62
N LEU A 168 -15.59 -2.96 8.78
CA LEU A 168 -15.32 -4.37 9.06
C LEU A 168 -16.52 -5.01 9.75
N ASN A 169 -17.03 -6.10 9.20
CA ASN A 169 -18.03 -6.94 9.85
C ASN A 169 -17.50 -8.36 10.07
N ILE A 170 -17.45 -8.75 11.34
CA ILE A 170 -17.03 -10.08 11.79
C ILE A 170 -18.13 -10.79 12.57
N SER A 171 -19.39 -10.38 12.39
CA SER A 171 -20.49 -10.92 13.18
C SER A 171 -20.68 -12.42 12.94
N ASN A 172 -20.93 -13.17 14.00
CA ASN A 172 -21.25 -14.60 13.97
C ASN A 172 -20.14 -15.50 13.37
N ILE A 173 -18.86 -15.12 13.48
CA ILE A 173 -17.72 -15.98 13.10
C ILE A 173 -16.82 -16.32 14.29
N ASP A 174 -15.88 -17.24 14.08
CA ASP A 174 -15.05 -17.84 15.13
C ASP A 174 -13.70 -17.13 15.37
N ILE A 175 -13.61 -15.85 15.00
CA ILE A 175 -12.49 -14.96 15.32
C ILE A 175 -12.68 -14.38 16.72
N ASP A 176 -11.73 -14.57 17.62
CA ASP A 176 -11.92 -14.36 19.06
C ASP A 176 -11.06 -13.24 19.68
N SER A 177 -10.11 -12.68 18.92
CA SER A 177 -9.09 -11.79 19.46
C SER A 177 -8.50 -10.81 18.43
N GLY A 178 -7.67 -9.87 18.89
CA GLY A 178 -6.85 -9.01 18.05
C GLY A 178 -7.42 -7.62 17.72
N LEU A 179 -8.32 -7.07 18.56
CA LEU A 179 -8.84 -5.71 18.38
C LEU A 179 -7.75 -4.65 18.26
N GLU A 180 -6.62 -4.85 18.94
CA GLU A 180 -5.45 -3.98 18.91
C GLU A 180 -4.81 -3.88 17.51
N TYR A 181 -5.00 -4.89 16.66
CA TYR A 181 -4.47 -4.94 15.30
C TYR A 181 -5.28 -4.13 14.28
N LEU A 182 -6.52 -3.78 14.62
CA LEU A 182 -7.36 -2.97 13.74
C LEU A 182 -6.79 -1.54 13.59
N PRO A 183 -7.03 -0.88 12.45
CA PRO A 183 -6.48 0.45 12.14
C PRO A 183 -7.31 1.59 12.75
N GLU A 184 -6.72 2.78 12.81
CA GLU A 184 -7.42 4.00 13.25
C GLU A 184 -8.49 4.47 12.26
N SER A 185 -8.32 4.12 10.99
CA SER A 185 -9.27 4.44 9.91
C SER A 185 -10.62 3.76 10.06
N LEU A 186 -10.77 2.80 10.99
CA LEU A 186 -11.98 1.98 11.10
C LEU A 186 -13.15 2.79 11.66
N GLU A 187 -14.07 3.19 10.79
CA GLU A 187 -15.25 3.98 11.12
C GLU A 187 -16.39 3.10 11.65
N THR A 188 -16.58 1.91 11.07
CA THR A 188 -17.65 0.97 11.40
C THR A 188 -17.07 -0.40 11.70
N PHE A 189 -17.30 -0.88 12.92
CA PHE A 189 -16.96 -2.24 13.34
C PHE A 189 -18.21 -2.96 13.83
N LEU A 190 -18.56 -4.07 13.18
CA LEU A 190 -19.72 -4.89 13.53
C LEU A 190 -19.25 -6.24 14.07
N CYS A 191 -19.61 -6.50 15.32
CA CYS A 191 -19.29 -7.74 16.02
C CYS A 191 -20.47 -8.13 16.92
N ASN A 192 -21.37 -8.97 16.40
CA ASN A 192 -22.49 -9.53 17.15
C ASN A 192 -22.56 -11.06 17.02
N THR A 193 -23.33 -11.67 17.91
CA THR A 193 -23.54 -13.12 18.00
C THR A 193 -25.03 -13.48 17.97
N ASN A 194 -25.84 -12.66 17.29
CA ASN A 194 -27.30 -12.79 17.31
C ASN A 194 -27.81 -14.06 16.61
N PHE A 195 -27.02 -14.60 15.68
CA PHE A 195 -27.35 -15.80 14.91
C PHE A 195 -26.54 -17.01 15.36
N ARG A 196 -25.32 -16.78 15.87
CA ARG A 196 -24.46 -17.80 16.47
C ARG A 196 -23.98 -17.35 17.85
N PRO A 197 -24.75 -17.58 18.93
CA PRO A 197 -24.38 -17.20 20.29
C PRO A 197 -23.06 -17.82 20.78
N GLU A 198 -22.67 -18.95 20.19
CA GLU A 198 -21.44 -19.70 20.45
C GLU A 198 -20.23 -19.24 19.61
N ALA A 199 -20.41 -18.30 18.69
CA ALA A 199 -19.34 -17.84 17.81
C ALA A 199 -18.17 -17.21 18.60
N GLY A 200 -16.94 -17.50 18.16
CA GLY A 200 -15.71 -16.98 18.79
C GLY A 200 -15.67 -15.45 18.96
N CYS A 201 -16.29 -14.70 18.05
CA CYS A 201 -16.41 -13.24 18.13
C CYS A 201 -17.16 -12.74 19.37
N GLN A 202 -17.84 -13.61 20.12
CA GLN A 202 -18.37 -13.30 21.45
C GLN A 202 -17.28 -12.77 22.39
N ALA A 203 -16.04 -13.27 22.30
CA ALA A 203 -14.93 -12.80 23.12
C ALA A 203 -14.57 -11.33 22.83
N ILE A 204 -14.60 -10.94 21.56
CA ILE A 204 -14.41 -9.55 21.11
C ILE A 204 -15.62 -8.71 21.53
N GLN A 205 -16.84 -9.21 21.33
CA GLN A 205 -18.07 -8.53 21.72
C GLN A 205 -18.07 -8.19 23.22
N LYS A 206 -17.61 -9.11 24.08
CA LYS A 206 -17.46 -8.88 25.53
C LYS A 206 -16.45 -7.76 25.84
N GLN A 207 -15.33 -7.68 25.11
CA GLN A 207 -14.37 -6.59 25.28
C GLN A 207 -14.96 -5.22 24.92
N LEU A 208 -15.88 -5.19 23.96
CA LEU A 208 -16.56 -3.96 23.51
C LEU A 208 -17.81 -3.61 24.33
N ALA A 209 -18.28 -4.49 25.20
CA ALA A 209 -19.56 -4.34 25.91
C ALA A 209 -19.61 -3.06 26.76
N ASP A 210 -18.54 -2.77 27.50
CA ASP A 210 -18.43 -1.57 28.34
C ASP A 210 -18.37 -0.26 27.53
N TYR A 211 -18.18 -0.36 26.22
CA TYR A 211 -18.08 0.74 25.27
C TYR A 211 -19.30 0.81 24.35
N GLY A 212 -20.39 0.10 24.68
CA GLY A 212 -21.61 0.08 23.85
C GLY A 212 -21.41 -0.57 22.48
N GLY A 213 -20.39 -1.41 22.32
CA GLY A 213 -20.02 -1.99 21.03
C GLY A 213 -19.12 -1.10 20.16
N ASP A 214 -18.79 0.12 20.61
CA ASP A 214 -18.00 1.07 19.82
C ASP A 214 -16.50 0.79 19.89
N TYR A 215 -15.93 0.41 18.75
CA TYR A 215 -14.50 0.15 18.60
C TYR A 215 -13.65 1.39 18.91
N GLN A 216 -14.08 2.58 18.48
CA GLN A 216 -13.28 3.79 18.64
C GLN A 216 -13.16 4.20 20.11
N SER A 217 -14.24 4.05 20.87
CA SER A 217 -14.26 4.23 22.32
C SER A 217 -13.37 3.22 23.03
N TRP A 218 -13.47 1.93 22.65
CA TRP A 218 -12.58 0.89 23.17
C TRP A 218 -11.10 1.21 22.90
N ARG A 219 -10.77 1.60 21.67
CA ARG A 219 -9.39 1.92 21.27
C ARG A 219 -8.80 3.07 22.08
N LYS A 220 -9.59 4.14 22.28
CA LYS A 220 -9.18 5.31 23.10
C LYS A 220 -8.93 4.94 24.56
N ALA A 221 -9.70 4.00 25.10
CA ALA A 221 -9.56 3.54 26.48
C ALA A 221 -8.42 2.52 26.70
N ASN A 222 -7.90 1.90 25.62
CA ASN A 222 -6.92 0.82 25.69
C ASN A 222 -5.58 1.13 24.97
N PRO A 223 -4.93 2.29 25.21
CA PRO A 223 -3.69 2.65 24.52
C PRO A 223 -2.51 1.71 24.84
N SER A 224 -2.50 1.05 26.00
CA SER A 224 -1.46 0.10 26.39
C SER A 224 -1.43 -1.14 25.48
N LEU A 225 -2.58 -1.65 25.05
CA LEU A 225 -2.67 -2.76 24.10
C LEU A 225 -2.12 -2.36 22.73
N ILE A 226 -2.45 -1.15 22.26
CA ILE A 226 -1.93 -0.61 20.99
C ILE A 226 -0.41 -0.44 21.04
N ILE A 227 0.13 0.10 22.14
CA ILE A 227 1.57 0.23 22.35
C ILE A 227 2.26 -1.13 22.39
N THR A 228 1.63 -2.13 23.02
CA THR A 228 2.16 -3.49 23.12
C THR A 228 2.25 -4.13 21.75
N ARG A 229 1.18 -4.04 20.94
CA ARG A 229 1.20 -4.40 19.52
C ARG A 229 2.35 -3.72 18.76
N TRP A 230 2.51 -2.40 18.88
CA TRP A 230 3.56 -1.69 18.14
C TRP A 230 4.97 -2.17 18.54
N LYS A 231 5.18 -2.52 19.81
CA LYS A 231 6.43 -3.13 20.26
C LYS A 231 6.66 -4.49 19.61
N GLU A 232 5.62 -5.33 19.50
CA GLU A 232 5.69 -6.62 18.81
C GLU A 232 6.01 -6.45 17.32
N GLU A 233 5.35 -5.51 16.62
CA GLU A 233 5.63 -5.22 15.21
C GLU A 233 7.07 -4.74 14.99
N VAL A 234 7.57 -3.83 15.83
CA VAL A 234 8.96 -3.38 15.79
C VAL A 234 9.92 -4.55 16.03
N GLN A 235 9.57 -5.50 16.90
CA GLN A 235 10.39 -6.67 17.16
C GLN A 235 10.38 -7.66 15.98
N GLU A 236 9.23 -7.89 15.35
CA GLU A 236 9.11 -8.71 14.14
C GLU A 236 9.98 -8.14 13.01
N GLU A 237 9.95 -6.81 12.80
CA GLU A 237 10.81 -6.15 11.80
C GLU A 237 12.30 -6.23 12.16
N LYS A 238 12.67 -6.06 13.44
CA LYS A 238 14.06 -6.27 13.89
C LYS A 238 14.55 -7.69 13.58
N GLU A 239 13.73 -8.71 13.80
CA GLU A 239 14.10 -10.09 13.49
C GLU A 239 14.21 -10.34 11.99
N LYS A 240 13.33 -9.76 11.15
CA LYS A 240 13.47 -9.81 9.69
C LYS A 240 14.79 -9.19 9.23
N ILE A 241 15.14 -8.02 9.76
CA ILE A 241 16.41 -7.33 9.46
C ILE A 241 17.59 -8.19 9.91
N LYS A 242 17.53 -8.79 11.10
CA LYS A 242 18.57 -9.68 11.61
C LYS A 242 18.76 -10.93 10.74
N ARG A 243 17.67 -11.52 10.24
CA ARG A 243 17.73 -12.63 9.27
C ARG A 243 18.36 -12.18 7.96
N ALA A 244 17.92 -11.07 7.38
CA ALA A 244 18.51 -10.52 6.16
C ALA A 244 20.02 -10.22 6.33
N PHE A 245 20.40 -9.65 7.46
CA PHE A 245 21.80 -9.42 7.82
C PHE A 245 22.61 -10.72 7.85
N SER A 246 22.09 -11.77 8.48
CA SER A 246 22.79 -13.07 8.56
C SER A 246 23.04 -13.71 7.18
N ILE A 247 22.17 -13.44 6.20
CA ILE A 247 22.34 -13.90 4.82
C ILE A 247 23.43 -13.09 4.12
N LEU A 248 23.44 -11.76 4.29
CA LEU A 248 24.39 -10.86 3.64
C LEU A 248 25.80 -10.93 4.27
N PHE A 249 25.90 -11.22 5.57
CA PHE A 249 27.13 -11.19 6.35
C PHE A 249 27.25 -12.40 7.29
N PRO A 250 27.45 -13.63 6.76
CA PRO A 250 27.40 -14.87 7.54
C PRO A 250 28.47 -14.99 8.64
N ASN A 251 29.56 -14.23 8.53
CA ASN A 251 30.69 -14.24 9.47
C ASN A 251 30.70 -13.02 10.41
N GLN A 252 29.60 -12.27 10.49
CA GLN A 252 29.48 -11.09 11.36
C GLN A 252 28.29 -11.25 12.31
N HIS A 253 28.47 -10.80 13.56
CA HIS A 253 27.37 -10.71 14.50
C HIS A 253 26.49 -9.52 14.17
N TYR A 254 25.17 -9.74 14.20
CA TYR A 254 24.20 -8.67 14.03
C TYR A 254 24.39 -7.60 15.10
N ASN A 255 24.76 -6.40 14.65
CA ASN A 255 24.76 -5.18 15.44
C ASN A 255 24.03 -4.12 14.61
N PHE A 256 22.90 -3.64 15.12
CA PHE A 256 22.07 -2.66 14.42
C PHE A 256 22.84 -1.37 14.10
N GLN A 257 23.72 -0.93 14.99
CA GLN A 257 24.58 0.24 14.76
C GLN A 257 25.57 -0.04 13.62
N SER A 258 26.19 -1.22 13.60
CA SER A 258 27.09 -1.62 12.52
C SER A 258 26.38 -1.73 11.18
N LEU A 259 25.14 -2.25 11.16
CA LEU A 259 24.31 -2.29 9.96
C LEU A 259 23.93 -0.88 9.49
N GLN A 260 23.52 0.01 10.38
CA GLN A 260 23.25 1.40 10.05
C GLN A 260 24.48 2.08 9.45
N ASN A 261 25.67 1.82 10.01
CA ASN A 261 26.93 2.36 9.50
C ASN A 261 27.28 1.77 8.12
N GLU A 262 27.06 0.48 7.88
CA GLU A 262 27.33 -0.15 6.58
C GLU A 262 26.33 0.30 5.51
N ILE A 263 25.03 0.44 5.83
CA ILE A 263 24.03 1.02 4.91
C ILE A 263 24.43 2.44 4.53
N LYS A 264 24.83 3.26 5.51
CA LYS A 264 25.33 4.62 5.25
C LYS A 264 26.56 4.60 4.35
N ARG A 265 27.54 3.74 4.63
CA ARG A 265 28.76 3.57 3.82
C ARG A 265 28.43 3.19 2.38
N LEU A 266 27.55 2.21 2.18
CA LEU A 266 27.12 1.76 0.84
C LEU A 266 26.40 2.89 0.09
N LYS A 267 25.52 3.63 0.77
CA LYS A 267 24.83 4.78 0.20
C LYS A 267 25.80 5.90 -0.20
N ILE A 268 26.83 6.17 0.61
CA ILE A 268 27.91 7.11 0.24
C ILE A 268 28.69 6.60 -0.97
N LYS A 269 29.00 5.30 -1.02
CA LYS A 269 29.73 4.67 -2.12
C LYS A 269 28.96 4.73 -3.45
N GLU A 270 27.63 4.71 -3.39
CA GLU A 270 26.75 4.88 -4.54
C GLU A 270 26.58 6.35 -4.94
N LEU A 271 26.31 7.23 -3.97
CA LEU A 271 25.96 8.63 -4.20
C LEU A 271 27.16 9.52 -4.58
N ALA A 272 28.35 9.26 -4.02
CA ALA A 272 29.53 10.08 -4.29
C ALA A 272 29.97 10.06 -5.78
N PRO A 273 30.04 8.88 -6.46
CA PRO A 273 30.28 8.85 -7.91
C PRO A 273 29.18 9.56 -8.72
N GLN A 274 27.92 9.48 -8.29
CA GLN A 274 26.80 10.15 -8.96
C GLN A 274 26.94 11.68 -8.88
N VAL A 275 27.21 12.22 -7.69
CA VAL A 275 27.50 13.65 -7.48
C VAL A 275 28.67 14.10 -8.35
N GLN A 276 29.75 13.32 -8.39
CA GLN A 276 30.93 13.68 -9.19
C GLN A 276 30.63 13.68 -10.70
N LYS A 277 29.85 12.72 -11.19
CA LYS A 277 29.41 12.65 -12.58
C LYS A 277 28.54 13.86 -12.94
N GLU A 278 27.58 14.20 -12.07
CA GLU A 278 26.69 15.34 -12.28
C GLU A 278 27.43 16.68 -12.27
N LYS A 279 28.43 16.82 -11.39
CA LYS A 279 29.31 18.00 -11.33
C LYS A 279 30.10 18.19 -12.63
N GLU A 280 30.64 17.12 -13.20
CA GLU A 280 31.36 17.20 -14.47
C GLU A 280 30.41 17.53 -15.63
N GLN A 281 29.20 16.97 -15.65
CA GLN A 281 28.20 17.31 -16.65
C GLN A 281 27.74 18.78 -16.56
N LEU A 282 27.50 19.30 -15.35
CA LEU A 282 27.16 20.70 -15.14
C LEU A 282 28.30 21.62 -15.63
N LYS A 283 29.56 21.25 -15.36
CA LYS A 283 30.74 21.98 -15.82
C LYS A 283 30.84 21.99 -17.36
N GLN A 284 30.59 20.86 -18.01
CA GLN A 284 30.55 20.77 -19.47
C GLN A 284 29.45 21.66 -20.08
N LEU A 285 28.23 21.58 -19.54
CA LEU A 285 27.11 22.45 -19.97
C LEU A 285 27.44 23.93 -19.78
N THR A 286 28.07 24.28 -18.66
CA THR A 286 28.51 25.65 -18.38
C THR A 286 29.53 26.13 -19.41
N ASN A 287 30.51 25.29 -19.77
CA ASN A 287 31.53 25.64 -20.75
C ASN A 287 30.94 25.78 -22.17
N ASN A 288 29.99 24.92 -22.54
CA ASN A 288 29.28 24.99 -23.83
C ASN A 288 28.43 26.26 -23.95
N LEU A 289 27.75 26.67 -22.87
CA LEU A 289 27.05 27.96 -22.87
C LEU A 289 28.04 29.13 -22.94
N LYS A 290 29.15 29.06 -22.19
CA LYS A 290 30.18 30.10 -22.22
C LYS A 290 30.80 30.28 -23.61
N SER A 291 30.99 29.22 -24.41
CA SER A 291 31.56 29.36 -25.76
C SER A 291 30.67 30.14 -26.71
N ASN A 292 29.35 30.18 -26.44
CA ASN A 292 28.36 30.87 -27.25
C ASN A 292 28.02 32.28 -26.74
N LEU A 293 28.65 32.72 -25.65
CA LEU A 293 28.40 34.02 -25.01
C LEU A 293 29.59 34.98 -25.17
N GLY A 294 29.27 36.27 -25.34
CA GLY A 294 30.24 37.37 -25.22
C GLY A 294 30.73 37.56 -23.78
N SER A 295 31.63 38.52 -23.57
CA SER A 295 32.16 38.84 -22.22
C SER A 295 31.06 39.24 -21.22
N ALA A 296 30.08 40.02 -21.66
CA ALA A 296 28.91 40.42 -20.86
C ALA A 296 28.04 39.21 -20.45
N GLY A 297 27.68 38.36 -21.41
CA GLY A 297 26.88 37.15 -21.15
C GLY A 297 27.59 36.13 -20.26
N LYS A 298 28.91 35.95 -20.41
CA LYS A 298 29.71 35.11 -19.49
C LYS A 298 29.63 35.62 -18.04
N TYR A 299 29.75 36.93 -17.85
CA TYR A 299 29.62 37.56 -16.55
C TYR A 299 28.21 37.40 -15.95
N LEU A 300 27.17 37.56 -16.77
CA LEU A 300 25.78 37.36 -16.35
C LEU A 300 25.50 35.90 -15.95
N LEU A 301 26.00 34.92 -16.72
CA LEU A 301 25.88 33.50 -16.41
C LEU A 301 26.54 33.15 -15.06
N GLU A 302 27.76 33.60 -14.81
CA GLU A 302 28.44 33.34 -13.53
C GLU A 302 27.69 33.95 -12.35
N LYS A 303 27.17 35.17 -12.53
CA LYS A 303 26.37 35.86 -11.52
C LYS A 303 25.04 35.16 -11.24
N LEU A 304 24.40 34.62 -12.27
CA LEU A 304 23.17 33.85 -12.18
C LEU A 304 23.39 32.55 -11.40
N LEU A 305 24.40 31.76 -11.76
CA LEU A 305 24.71 30.48 -11.10
C LEU A 305 25.04 30.67 -9.63
N LYS A 306 25.85 31.67 -9.31
CA LYS A 306 26.20 32.02 -7.93
C LYS A 306 24.98 32.49 -7.12
N LYS A 307 24.04 33.18 -7.76
CA LYS A 307 22.81 33.63 -7.10
C LYS A 307 21.86 32.46 -6.85
N GLN A 308 21.73 31.54 -7.80
CA GLN A 308 20.92 30.33 -7.65
C GLN A 308 21.46 29.43 -6.53
N GLU A 309 22.78 29.23 -6.46
CA GLU A 309 23.42 28.47 -5.38
C GLU A 309 23.07 29.02 -4.00
N ARG A 310 23.09 30.35 -3.83
CA ARG A 310 22.69 31.00 -2.56
C ARG A 310 21.21 30.81 -2.23
N VAL A 311 20.34 30.87 -3.24
CA VAL A 311 18.90 30.64 -3.07
C VAL A 311 18.65 29.20 -2.61
N LEU A 312 19.37 28.24 -3.21
CA LEU A 312 19.31 26.83 -2.85
C LEU A 312 19.82 26.58 -1.41
N GLN A 313 20.93 27.20 -1.01
CA GLN A 313 21.48 27.09 0.35
C GLN A 313 20.53 27.64 1.43
N ASN A 314 19.82 28.74 1.15
CA ASN A 314 18.94 29.40 2.11
C ASN A 314 17.49 28.87 2.12
N ASN A 315 17.14 27.92 1.22
CA ASN A 315 15.75 27.55 0.93
C ASN A 315 14.83 28.77 0.65
N ASP A 316 15.38 29.83 0.07
CA ASP A 316 14.63 31.04 -0.25
C ASP A 316 13.72 30.80 -1.47
N ASN A 317 12.49 31.31 -1.45
CA ASN A 317 11.66 31.33 -2.65
C ASN A 317 12.26 32.29 -3.69
N GLU A 318 12.13 31.91 -4.96
CA GLU A 318 12.78 32.50 -6.14
C GLU A 318 12.95 34.04 -6.05
N SER A 319 14.16 34.50 -5.73
CA SER A 319 14.48 35.92 -5.54
C SER A 319 14.13 36.71 -6.82
N ALA A 320 13.48 37.88 -6.68
CA ALA A 320 13.16 38.76 -7.82
C ALA A 320 14.40 39.07 -8.70
N LYS A 321 15.56 39.18 -8.06
CA LYS A 321 16.86 39.39 -8.72
C LYS A 321 17.36 38.17 -9.49
N LEU A 322 16.95 36.95 -9.10
CA LEU A 322 17.24 35.72 -9.85
C LEU A 322 16.39 35.69 -11.14
N LYS A 323 15.10 36.05 -11.06
CA LYS A 323 14.22 36.15 -12.22
C LYS A 323 14.72 37.18 -13.23
N GLU A 324 15.14 38.35 -12.75
CA GLU A 324 15.72 39.41 -13.57
C GLU A 324 16.98 38.93 -14.30
N LEU A 325 17.93 38.30 -13.59
CA LEU A 325 19.14 37.74 -14.20
C LEU A 325 18.85 36.63 -15.22
N LYS A 326 17.85 35.77 -14.95
CA LYS A 326 17.40 34.74 -15.91
C LYS A 326 16.86 35.38 -17.18
N GLN A 327 16.01 36.41 -17.03
CA GLN A 327 15.39 37.09 -18.15
C GLN A 327 16.43 37.81 -19.02
N THR A 328 17.32 38.61 -18.43
CA THR A 328 18.36 39.32 -19.16
C THR A 328 19.29 38.37 -19.92
N LEU A 329 19.66 37.24 -19.31
CA LEU A 329 20.51 36.25 -19.97
C LEU A 329 19.76 35.51 -21.09
N ASN A 330 18.46 35.25 -20.93
CA ASN A 330 17.62 34.64 -21.96
C ASN A 330 17.48 35.52 -23.21
N GLU A 331 17.45 36.84 -23.05
CA GLU A 331 17.42 37.82 -24.14
C GLU A 331 18.74 37.84 -24.93
N GLU A 332 19.87 37.57 -24.28
CA GLU A 332 21.18 37.44 -24.94
C GLU A 332 21.36 36.09 -25.67
N LEU A 333 20.58 35.06 -25.32
CA LEU A 333 20.85 33.67 -25.72
C LEU A 333 20.28 33.23 -27.08
N ASN A 334 19.60 34.08 -27.86
CA ASN A 334 19.16 33.88 -29.26
C ASN A 334 19.21 32.43 -29.79
N ASN A 335 18.37 31.53 -29.24
CA ASN A 335 18.20 30.07 -29.52
C ASN A 335 18.81 29.04 -28.53
N ASN A 336 19.52 29.42 -27.47
CA ASN A 336 20.10 28.51 -26.46
C ASN A 336 19.36 28.51 -25.10
N GLN A 337 18.11 28.98 -25.07
CA GLN A 337 17.31 29.12 -23.82
C GLN A 337 17.03 27.76 -23.16
N GLU A 338 16.85 26.70 -23.94
CA GLU A 338 16.64 25.34 -23.44
C GLU A 338 17.88 24.83 -22.67
N ILE A 339 19.08 25.10 -23.19
CA ILE A 339 20.35 24.71 -22.55
C ILE A 339 20.53 25.44 -21.21
N LEU A 340 20.15 26.73 -21.13
CA LEU A 340 20.16 27.45 -19.85
C LEU A 340 19.21 26.79 -18.85
N GLN A 341 17.98 26.47 -19.27
CA GLN A 341 17.02 25.80 -18.38
C GLN A 341 17.51 24.43 -17.92
N THR A 342 18.07 23.62 -18.83
CA THR A 342 18.70 22.33 -18.50
C THR A 342 19.82 22.52 -17.48
N LEU A 343 20.67 23.52 -17.67
CA LEU A 343 21.78 23.81 -16.76
C LEU A 343 21.28 24.21 -15.36
N LEU A 344 20.31 25.12 -15.28
CA LEU A 344 19.74 25.55 -14.00
C LEU A 344 19.04 24.39 -13.28
N ASN A 345 18.34 23.51 -13.99
CA ASN A 345 17.74 22.29 -13.42
C ASN A 345 18.82 21.34 -12.89
N LYS A 346 19.88 21.10 -13.67
CA LYS A 346 21.01 20.26 -13.26
C LYS A 346 21.68 20.79 -11.99
N GLN A 347 21.76 22.11 -11.84
CA GLN A 347 22.29 22.74 -10.63
C GLN A 347 21.41 22.46 -9.39
N VAL A 348 20.08 22.43 -9.55
CA VAL A 348 19.15 22.05 -8.47
C VAL A 348 19.31 20.58 -8.09
N GLU A 349 19.34 19.70 -9.09
CA GLU A 349 19.54 18.26 -8.88
C GLU A 349 20.86 17.97 -8.18
N LEU A 350 21.96 18.58 -8.66
CA LEU A 350 23.28 18.43 -8.04
C LEU A 350 23.26 18.90 -6.57
N HIS A 351 22.66 20.06 -6.29
CA HIS A 351 22.58 20.57 -4.92
C HIS A 351 21.78 19.64 -3.99
N GLN A 352 20.71 19.03 -4.48
CA GLN A 352 19.95 18.04 -3.71
C GLN A 352 20.79 16.80 -3.39
N LEU A 353 21.53 16.29 -4.38
CA LEU A 353 22.42 15.14 -4.20
C LEU A 353 23.59 15.47 -3.24
N GLU A 354 24.19 16.66 -3.35
CA GLU A 354 25.23 17.14 -2.44
C GLU A 354 24.71 17.25 -1.00
N LYS A 355 23.52 17.81 -0.79
CA LYS A 355 22.88 17.89 0.53
C LYS A 355 22.58 16.52 1.13
N GLN A 356 22.14 15.57 0.30
CA GLN A 356 21.95 14.18 0.74
C GLN A 356 23.28 13.55 1.16
N LEU A 357 24.34 13.75 0.37
CA LEU A 357 25.68 13.23 0.67
C LEU A 357 26.26 13.85 1.96
N GLU A 358 26.15 15.17 2.13
CA GLU A 358 26.57 15.88 3.34
C GLU A 358 25.83 15.37 4.59
N SER A 359 24.52 15.14 4.50
CA SER A 359 23.74 14.61 5.63
C SER A 359 24.18 13.20 6.05
N LEU A 360 24.69 12.40 5.11
CA LEU A 360 25.25 11.07 5.40
C LEU A 360 26.64 11.18 6.03
N GLN A 361 27.42 12.21 5.67
CA GLN A 361 28.79 12.44 6.15
C GLN A 361 28.86 13.15 7.52
N GLN A 362 28.05 14.19 7.77
CA GLN A 362 28.03 14.92 9.05
C GLN A 362 27.65 14.01 10.24
N ASN A 363 26.77 13.04 9.98
CA ASN A 363 26.42 12.03 10.99
C ASN A 363 27.57 11.06 11.28
N GLN A 364 28.57 10.92 10.40
CA GLN A 364 29.74 10.07 10.62
C GLN A 364 30.74 10.70 11.58
N GLU A 365 30.94 12.02 11.50
CA GLU A 365 31.84 12.77 12.40
C GLU A 365 31.28 12.84 13.83
N ALA A 366 29.97 13.02 13.97
CA ALA A 366 29.30 12.97 15.27
C ALA A 366 29.39 11.58 15.93
N ILE A 367 29.30 10.50 15.14
CA ILE A 367 29.43 9.12 15.63
C ILE A 367 30.89 8.80 16.01
N ASN A 368 31.87 9.18 15.19
CA ASN A 368 33.29 9.01 15.52
C ASN A 368 33.66 9.75 16.81
N CYS A 369 33.07 10.93 17.05
CA CYS A 369 33.27 11.70 18.28
C CYS A 369 32.62 11.02 19.51
N GLN A 370 31.45 10.39 19.35
CA GLN A 370 30.79 9.62 20.41
C GLN A 370 31.51 8.30 20.72
N GLU A 371 32.03 7.60 19.72
CA GLU A 371 32.82 6.37 19.90
C GLU A 371 34.17 6.66 20.59
N GLN A 372 34.82 7.78 20.25
CA GLN A 372 36.00 8.27 20.96
C GLN A 372 35.69 8.67 22.40
N GLN A 373 34.57 9.37 22.66
CA GLN A 373 34.13 9.71 24.02
C GLN A 373 33.82 8.46 24.86
N ALA A 374 33.18 7.44 24.27
CA ALA A 374 32.89 6.18 24.94
C ALA A 374 34.17 5.39 25.29
N GLN A 375 35.18 5.38 24.41
CA GLN A 375 36.49 4.79 24.69
C GLN A 375 37.27 5.57 25.76
N ILE A 376 37.19 6.90 25.78
CA ILE A 376 37.79 7.74 26.83
C ILE A 376 37.12 7.50 28.20
N LEU A 377 35.80 7.28 28.24
CA LEU A 377 35.07 6.93 29.45
C LEU A 377 35.42 5.52 29.96
N GLN A 378 35.63 4.54 29.08
CA GLN A 378 36.07 3.19 29.46
C GLN A 378 37.56 3.09 29.85
N SER A 379 38.39 4.04 29.40
CA SER A 379 39.83 4.11 29.73
C SER A 379 40.16 5.05 30.90
N SER A 380 39.15 5.67 31.51
CA SER A 380 39.34 6.57 32.65
C SER A 380 39.71 5.82 33.94
N PRO A 381 40.87 6.13 34.57
CA PRO A 381 41.34 5.40 35.76
C PRO A 381 40.45 5.53 37.01
N TRP A 382 39.45 6.41 36.99
CA TRP A 382 38.61 6.73 38.15
C TRP A 382 37.37 5.85 38.31
N ILE A 383 37.08 4.95 37.37
CA ILE A 383 35.91 4.03 37.47
C ILE A 383 36.27 2.70 38.17
N ASN A 384 37.56 2.39 38.38
CA ASN A 384 37.99 1.14 39.03
C ASN A 384 38.34 1.27 40.52
N ASN A 385 37.98 2.37 41.20
CA ASN A 385 38.15 2.51 42.65
C ASN A 385 36.91 3.15 43.27
N SER A 386 35.83 2.38 43.43
CA SER A 386 34.79 2.53 44.46
C SER A 386 34.01 1.23 44.60
#